data_AF-A0A0N7LP73-F1
#
_entry.id   AF-A0A0N7LP73-F1
#
_cell.length_a   1.000
_cell.length_b   1.000
_cell.length_c   1.000
_cell.angle_alpha   90.00
_cell.angle_beta   90.00
_cell.angle_gamma   90.00
#
_symmetry.space_group_name_H-M   'P 1'
#
loop_
_entity.id
_entity.type
_entity.pdbx_description
1 polymer ?
#
loop_
_entity_poly.entity_id
_entity_poly.type
_entity_poly.pdbx_seq_one_letter_code
_entity_poly.pdbx_strand_id
1 'polypeptide(L)'
;MNQFFAYQGVTQDVLLNSAPAPDRFGLSKTKGFVMSGIKLLTVLSVLAIPTAVAAKPPLREVKEIDDELYYIATANEISDYCPSISGRRLKAIGVMWGLKSKANSLGYSDGEIRAYVESDAEKDRMRAKGETYLAANGVSYDNPKSFCTLGQAEIERNSAIGVYLRAN
;
A
#
# COMPACT_ATOMS: atom_id res chain seq x y z
N MET A 1 -21.24 8.88 -5.70
CA MET A 1 -20.64 8.54 -4.40
C MET A 1 -19.44 7.64 -4.68
N ASN A 2 -18.21 8.16 -4.56
CA ASN A 2 -16.91 7.43 -4.53
C ASN A 2 -15.75 8.35 -4.97
N GLN A 3 -15.59 9.52 -4.36
CA GLN A 3 -14.56 10.49 -4.79
C GLN A 3 -13.26 10.44 -3.97
N PHE A 4 -13.24 9.79 -2.80
CA PHE A 4 -12.06 9.78 -1.90
C PHE A 4 -10.76 9.20 -2.51
N PHE A 5 -10.87 8.33 -3.52
CA PHE A 5 -9.72 7.66 -4.15
C PHE A 5 -9.77 7.74 -5.67
N ALA A 6 -10.05 8.93 -6.22
CA ALA A 6 -9.80 9.20 -7.65
C ALA A 6 -8.29 9.18 -8.03
N TYR A 7 -7.43 8.55 -7.21
CA TYR A 7 -6.01 8.31 -7.44
C TYR A 7 -5.70 6.97 -8.12
N GLN A 8 -6.68 6.28 -8.70
CA GLN A 8 -6.41 5.07 -9.48
C GLN A 8 -5.42 5.30 -10.65
N GLY A 9 -5.28 6.53 -11.18
CA GLY A 9 -4.34 6.78 -12.29
C GLY A 9 -2.87 7.01 -11.85
N VAL A 10 -2.63 7.90 -10.90
CA VAL A 10 -1.26 8.39 -10.63
C VAL A 10 -0.47 7.46 -9.74
N THR A 11 -1.10 6.80 -8.74
CA THR A 11 -0.36 5.86 -7.87
C THR A 11 -0.03 4.54 -8.55
N GLN A 12 -0.89 4.12 -9.48
CA GLN A 12 -0.72 2.85 -10.18
C GLN A 12 0.53 2.93 -11.08
N ASP A 13 0.62 3.90 -11.99
CA ASP A 13 1.79 4.00 -12.89
C ASP A 13 3.11 4.31 -12.17
N VAL A 14 3.05 5.11 -11.10
CA VAL A 14 4.25 5.55 -10.36
C VAL A 14 4.87 4.43 -9.53
N LEU A 15 4.07 3.57 -8.88
CA LEU A 15 4.59 2.44 -8.10
C LEU A 15 4.87 1.20 -8.96
N LEU A 16 4.23 1.09 -10.12
CA LEU A 16 4.03 -0.19 -10.80
C LEU A 16 4.65 -0.29 -12.19
N ASN A 17 5.58 0.60 -12.54
CA ASN A 17 6.38 0.54 -13.77
C ASN A 17 7.34 -0.67 -13.88
N SER A 18 7.10 -1.74 -13.11
CA SER A 18 7.73 -3.04 -13.28
C SER A 18 6.77 -3.99 -13.99
N ALA A 19 7.24 -4.52 -15.13
CA ALA A 19 6.62 -5.53 -15.97
C ALA A 19 5.99 -6.68 -15.16
N PRO A 20 4.95 -7.36 -15.68
CA PRO A 20 4.36 -8.52 -15.02
C PRO A 20 5.45 -9.57 -14.74
N ALA A 21 5.55 -9.98 -13.48
CA ALA A 21 6.40 -11.10 -13.10
C ALA A 21 5.91 -12.38 -13.82
N PRO A 22 6.80 -13.23 -14.33
CA PRO A 22 6.39 -14.49 -14.94
C PRO A 22 5.81 -15.42 -13.87
N ASP A 23 4.57 -15.87 -14.08
CA ASP A 23 3.91 -16.91 -13.31
C ASP A 23 4.78 -18.17 -13.24
N ARG A 24 5.40 -18.42 -12.08
CA ARG A 24 6.04 -19.71 -11.78
C ARG A 24 5.12 -20.55 -10.90
N PHE A 25 4.01 -21.01 -11.47
CA PHE A 25 3.21 -22.09 -10.89
C PHE A 25 2.92 -23.16 -11.95
N GLY A 26 3.96 -23.93 -12.27
CA GLY A 26 3.82 -25.21 -12.95
C GLY A 26 3.42 -26.30 -11.96
N LEU A 27 2.12 -26.49 -11.75
CA LEU A 27 1.59 -27.74 -11.21
C LEU A 27 1.93 -28.88 -12.19
N SER A 28 2.68 -29.88 -11.74
CA SER A 28 2.82 -31.14 -12.47
C SER A 28 2.69 -32.35 -11.54
N LYS A 29 1.43 -32.76 -11.35
CA LYS A 29 0.91 -34.13 -11.51
C LYS A 29 1.74 -35.28 -10.91
N THR A 30 1.47 -35.61 -9.65
CA THR A 30 1.84 -36.90 -9.06
C THR A 30 0.97 -38.01 -9.67
N LYS A 31 1.56 -38.85 -10.53
CA LYS A 31 0.97 -40.13 -10.93
C LYS A 31 1.46 -41.21 -9.96
N GLY A 32 0.51 -41.94 -9.37
CA GLY A 32 0.79 -43.14 -8.61
C GLY A 32 1.40 -44.23 -9.47
N PHE A 33 2.39 -44.93 -8.91
CA PHE A 33 2.84 -46.22 -9.41
C PHE A 33 3.18 -47.09 -8.19
N VAL A 34 2.34 -48.10 -7.96
CA VAL A 34 2.58 -49.23 -7.07
C VAL A 34 3.53 -50.19 -7.78
N MET A 35 4.63 -50.61 -7.13
CA MET A 35 5.21 -51.94 -7.37
C MET A 35 6.16 -52.42 -6.27
N SER A 36 5.92 -53.70 -5.96
CA SER A 36 6.66 -54.65 -5.11
C SER A 36 8.16 -54.75 -5.39
N GLY A 37 8.97 -54.91 -4.33
CA GLY A 37 10.37 -55.33 -4.43
C GLY A 37 11.23 -54.90 -3.24
N ILE A 38 11.39 -55.77 -2.25
CA ILE A 38 12.30 -55.58 -1.11
C ILE A 38 13.75 -55.75 -1.58
N LYS A 39 14.56 -54.69 -1.47
CA LYS A 39 16.01 -54.78 -1.34
C LYS A 39 16.48 -53.77 -0.29
N LEU A 40 17.11 -54.28 0.78
CA LEU A 40 17.78 -53.47 1.80
C LEU A 40 18.78 -52.53 1.12
N LEU A 41 18.50 -51.23 1.17
CA LEU A 41 19.44 -50.16 0.86
C LEU A 41 19.35 -49.18 2.03
N THR A 42 20.50 -48.85 2.62
CA THR A 42 20.67 -47.97 3.77
C THR A 42 20.00 -46.62 3.50
N VAL A 43 18.83 -46.37 4.10
CA VAL A 43 18.12 -45.09 4.02
C VAL A 43 18.78 -44.13 5.01
N LEU A 44 19.70 -43.31 4.53
CA LEU A 44 20.17 -42.14 5.26
C LEU A 44 19.03 -41.09 5.22
N SER A 45 18.09 -41.20 6.16
CA SER A 45 17.00 -40.24 6.34
C SER A 45 17.59 -38.88 6.73
N VAL A 46 17.78 -38.01 5.73
CA VAL A 46 18.03 -36.59 5.94
C VAL A 46 16.76 -36.03 6.59
N LEU A 47 16.84 -35.75 7.90
CA LEU A 47 15.85 -34.98 8.62
C LEU A 47 15.83 -33.58 8.00
N ALA A 48 14.91 -33.33 7.07
CA ALA A 48 14.61 -32.00 6.59
C ALA A 48 14.00 -31.23 7.77
N ILE A 49 14.81 -30.39 8.42
CA ILE A 49 14.33 -29.44 9.42
C ILE A 49 13.46 -28.43 8.65
N PRO A 50 12.15 -28.34 8.90
CA PRO A 50 11.35 -27.27 8.32
C PRO A 50 11.90 -25.95 8.87
N THR A 51 12.63 -25.20 8.06
CA THR A 51 12.94 -23.82 8.36
C THR A 51 11.61 -23.08 8.38
N ALA A 52 11.11 -22.74 9.58
CA ALA A 52 9.95 -21.89 9.71
C ALA A 52 10.29 -20.56 9.05
N VAL A 53 9.79 -20.35 7.83
CA VAL A 53 9.85 -19.05 7.18
C VAL A 53 8.89 -18.19 7.99
N ALA A 54 9.43 -17.33 8.85
CA ALA A 54 8.64 -16.34 9.55
C ALA A 54 7.92 -15.51 8.49
N ALA A 55 6.58 -15.59 8.48
CA ALA A 55 5.79 -14.81 7.54
C ALA A 55 6.09 -13.33 7.78
N LYS A 56 6.43 -12.60 6.71
CA LYS A 56 6.54 -11.15 6.74
C LYS A 56 5.20 -10.59 7.24
N PRO A 57 5.18 -9.58 8.13
CA PRO A 57 3.93 -8.95 8.52
C PRO A 57 3.22 -8.39 7.27
N PRO A 58 1.90 -8.22 7.26
CA PRO A 58 1.24 -7.55 6.14
C PRO A 58 1.71 -6.08 6.05
N LEU A 59 1.76 -5.52 4.83
CA LEU A 59 2.29 -4.15 4.60
C LEU A 59 1.60 -3.06 5.45
N ARG A 60 0.31 -3.25 5.78
CA ARG A 60 -0.46 -2.39 6.70
C ARG A 60 0.09 -2.32 8.13
N GLU A 61 0.86 -3.32 8.57
CA GLU A 61 1.50 -3.33 9.90
C GLU A 61 2.85 -2.63 9.90
N VAL A 62 3.41 -2.34 8.72
CA VAL A 62 4.61 -1.50 8.60
C VAL A 62 4.18 -0.04 8.73
N LYS A 63 4.08 0.45 9.96
CA LYS A 63 3.58 1.80 10.30
C LYS A 63 4.16 2.91 9.45
N GLU A 64 5.47 2.88 9.20
CA GLU A 64 6.15 3.89 8.37
C GLU A 64 5.60 3.96 6.95
N ILE A 65 5.16 2.83 6.38
CA ILE A 65 4.52 2.78 5.06
C ILE A 65 3.04 3.15 5.17
N ASP A 66 2.31 2.56 6.12
CA ASP A 66 0.86 2.79 6.28
C ASP A 66 0.54 4.25 6.59
N ASP A 67 1.26 4.85 7.53
CA ASP A 67 1.02 6.21 7.97
C ASP A 67 1.38 7.23 6.88
N GLU A 68 2.45 6.98 6.11
CA GLU A 68 2.84 7.87 5.02
C GLU A 68 1.85 7.82 3.84
N LEU A 69 1.38 6.63 3.46
CA LEU A 69 0.32 6.48 2.47
C LEU A 69 -0.97 7.18 2.93
N TYR A 70 -1.30 7.06 4.22
CA TYR A 70 -2.42 7.74 4.84
C TYR A 70 -2.30 9.28 4.74
N TYR A 71 -1.12 9.85 5.03
CA TYR A 71 -0.91 11.29 4.95
C TYR A 71 -1.05 11.82 3.52
N ILE A 72 -0.46 11.11 2.54
CA ILE A 72 -0.56 11.46 1.13
C ILE A 72 -2.02 11.39 0.66
N ALA A 73 -2.75 10.33 1.01
CA ALA A 73 -4.15 10.17 0.63
C ALA A 73 -5.04 11.28 1.23
N THR A 74 -4.85 11.59 2.50
CA THR A 74 -5.63 12.65 3.19
C THR A 74 -5.32 14.03 2.63
N ALA A 75 -4.05 14.33 2.34
CA ALA A 75 -3.67 15.58 1.70
C ALA A 75 -4.28 15.69 0.29
N ASN A 76 -4.30 14.59 -0.46
CA ASN A 76 -4.93 14.62 -1.77
C ASN A 76 -6.42 14.96 -1.68
N GLU A 77 -7.14 14.29 -0.79
CA GLU A 77 -8.57 14.55 -0.58
C GLU A 77 -8.84 16.01 -0.24
N ILE A 78 -8.04 16.59 0.66
CA ILE A 78 -8.12 18.02 0.98
C ILE A 78 -7.94 18.89 -0.27
N SER A 79 -6.96 18.58 -1.12
CA SER A 79 -6.72 19.35 -2.35
C SER A 79 -7.79 19.16 -3.43
N ASP A 80 -8.45 18.01 -3.47
CA ASP A 80 -9.52 17.74 -4.44
C ASP A 80 -10.80 18.53 -4.12
N TYR A 81 -11.07 18.78 -2.84
CA TYR A 81 -12.24 19.56 -2.39
C TYR A 81 -11.95 21.04 -2.11
N CYS A 82 -10.68 21.45 -2.06
CA CYS A 82 -10.28 22.84 -1.82
C CYS A 82 -9.60 23.50 -3.03
N PRO A 83 -10.29 24.40 -3.77
CA PRO A 83 -9.72 25.01 -4.98
C PRO A 83 -8.54 25.97 -4.71
N SER A 84 -8.41 26.50 -3.49
CA SER A 84 -7.30 27.38 -3.10
C SER A 84 -6.05 26.63 -2.60
N ILE A 85 -6.08 25.30 -2.57
CA ILE A 85 -4.95 24.47 -2.11
C ILE A 85 -4.63 23.43 -3.19
N SER A 86 -3.36 23.33 -3.57
CA SER A 86 -2.87 22.28 -4.46
C SER A 86 -2.09 21.22 -3.68
N GLY A 87 -2.22 19.95 -4.08
CA GLY A 87 -1.31 18.89 -3.66
C GLY A 87 0.09 19.03 -4.28
N ARG A 88 1.14 18.75 -3.50
CA ARG A 88 2.54 18.70 -3.95
C ARG A 88 2.83 17.35 -4.62
N ARG A 89 2.22 17.11 -5.79
CA ARG A 89 2.26 15.82 -6.50
C ARG A 89 3.67 15.27 -6.71
N LEU A 90 4.62 16.10 -7.14
CA LEU A 90 6.01 15.68 -7.35
C LEU A 90 6.68 15.17 -6.06
N LYS A 91 6.36 15.80 -4.91
CA LYS A 91 6.85 15.34 -3.61
C LYS A 91 6.24 14.00 -3.23
N ALA A 92 4.92 13.85 -3.36
CA ALA A 92 4.22 12.61 -3.06
C ALA A 92 4.78 11.44 -3.91
N ILE A 93 5.00 11.66 -5.20
CA ILE A 93 5.62 10.68 -6.12
C ILE A 93 7.00 10.24 -5.63
N GLY A 94 7.87 11.19 -5.27
CA GLY A 94 9.20 10.87 -4.75
C GLY A 94 9.18 10.06 -3.45
N VAL A 95 8.27 10.40 -2.53
CA VAL A 95 8.08 9.66 -1.28
C VAL A 95 7.57 8.25 -1.56
N MET A 96 6.60 8.08 -2.46
CA MET A 96 6.06 6.77 -2.84
C MET A 96 7.13 5.83 -3.41
N TRP A 97 8.07 6.35 -4.22
CA TRP A 97 9.23 5.57 -4.67
C TRP A 97 10.13 5.14 -3.53
N GLY A 98 10.34 6.02 -2.54
CA GLY A 98 11.04 5.69 -1.30
C GLY A 98 10.34 4.59 -0.52
N LEU A 99 9.01 4.65 -0.36
CA LEU A 99 8.22 3.63 0.32
C LEU A 99 8.30 2.27 -0.40
N LYS A 100 8.24 2.26 -1.73
CA LYS A 100 8.45 1.04 -2.52
C LYS A 100 9.83 0.44 -2.26
N SER A 101 10.89 1.26 -2.33
CA SER A 101 12.26 0.83 -2.06
C SER A 101 12.42 0.28 -0.64
N LYS A 102 11.78 0.92 0.35
CA LYS A 102 11.73 0.47 1.73
C LYS A 102 11.04 -0.89 1.86
N ALA A 103 9.87 -1.08 1.25
CA ALA A 103 9.17 -2.36 1.21
C ALA A 103 10.03 -3.46 0.57
N ASN A 104 10.67 -3.15 -0.57
CA ASN A 104 11.59 -4.09 -1.22
C ASN A 104 12.76 -4.48 -0.30
N SER A 105 13.32 -3.52 0.44
CA SER A 105 14.39 -3.75 1.42
C SER A 105 13.93 -4.61 2.62
N LEU A 106 12.64 -4.62 2.93
CA LEU A 106 12.02 -5.50 3.93
C LEU A 106 11.67 -6.89 3.37
N GLY A 107 11.98 -7.15 2.10
CA GLY A 107 11.78 -8.44 1.45
C GLY A 107 10.39 -8.62 0.82
N TYR A 108 9.57 -7.58 0.72
CA TYR A 108 8.36 -7.62 -0.11
C TYR A 108 8.75 -7.54 -1.59
N SER A 109 8.09 -8.33 -2.42
CA SER A 109 8.22 -8.25 -3.87
C SER A 109 7.33 -7.14 -4.44
N ASP A 110 7.69 -6.65 -5.63
CA ASP A 110 6.87 -5.70 -6.38
C ASP A 110 5.43 -6.22 -6.61
N GLY A 111 5.25 -7.54 -6.75
CA GLY A 111 3.93 -8.17 -6.89
C GLY A 111 3.12 -8.11 -5.59
N GLU A 112 3.75 -8.36 -4.43
CA GLU A 112 3.09 -8.22 -3.12
C GLU A 112 2.71 -6.76 -2.84
N ILE A 113 3.58 -5.80 -3.18
CA ILE A 113 3.32 -4.36 -3.04
C ILE A 113 2.16 -3.95 -3.95
N ARG A 114 2.15 -4.41 -5.20
CA ARG A 114 1.04 -4.17 -6.14
C ARG A 114 -0.27 -4.70 -5.59
N ALA A 115 -0.30 -5.96 -5.16
CA ALA A 115 -1.50 -6.60 -4.62
C ALA A 115 -2.04 -5.83 -3.41
N TYR A 116 -1.16 -5.30 -2.56
CA TYR A 116 -1.55 -4.46 -1.43
C TYR A 116 -2.17 -3.13 -1.87
N VAL A 117 -1.52 -2.39 -2.76
CA VAL A 117 -1.99 -1.07 -3.22
C VAL A 117 -3.25 -1.17 -4.08
N GLU A 118 -3.42 -2.26 -4.83
CA GLU A 118 -4.59 -2.50 -5.68
C GLU A 118 -5.78 -3.10 -4.91
N SER A 119 -5.56 -3.62 -3.70
CA SER A 119 -6.61 -4.24 -2.88
C SER A 119 -7.72 -3.24 -2.52
N ASP A 120 -8.95 -3.57 -2.90
CA ASP A 120 -10.14 -2.77 -2.55
C ASP A 120 -10.35 -2.74 -1.03
N ALA A 121 -10.10 -3.85 -0.33
CA ALA A 121 -10.22 -3.91 1.12
C ALA A 121 -9.25 -2.94 1.84
N GLU A 122 -8.02 -2.82 1.34
CA GLU A 122 -7.04 -1.89 1.94
C GLU A 122 -7.33 -0.43 1.57
N LYS A 123 -7.84 -0.17 0.36
CA LYS A 123 -8.35 1.16 -0.02
C LYS A 123 -9.53 1.59 0.85
N ASP A 124 -10.49 0.69 1.08
CA ASP A 124 -11.66 0.98 1.90
C ASP A 124 -11.29 1.21 3.36
N ARG A 125 -10.35 0.43 3.90
CA ARG A 125 -9.78 0.70 5.23
C ARG A 125 -9.12 2.09 5.29
N MET A 126 -8.31 2.42 4.28
CA MET A 126 -7.62 3.71 4.23
C MET A 126 -8.62 4.87 4.11
N ARG A 127 -9.72 4.68 3.37
CA ARG A 127 -10.84 5.61 3.30
C ARG A 127 -11.47 5.84 4.66
N ALA A 128 -11.85 4.76 5.35
CA ALA A 128 -12.45 4.87 6.67
C ALA A 128 -11.53 5.59 7.68
N LYS A 129 -10.22 5.32 7.62
CA LYS A 129 -9.20 6.03 8.43
C LYS A 129 -9.19 7.53 8.12
N GLY A 130 -9.19 7.90 6.84
CA GLY A 130 -9.25 9.29 6.37
C GLY A 130 -10.54 10.01 6.75
N GLU A 131 -11.70 9.41 6.50
CA GLU A 131 -13.01 9.96 6.84
C GLU A 131 -13.17 10.19 8.34
N THR A 132 -12.66 9.26 9.17
CA THR A 132 -12.63 9.44 10.63
C THR A 132 -11.82 10.66 11.02
N TYR A 133 -10.66 10.88 10.40
CA TYR A 133 -9.82 12.04 10.64
C TYR A 133 -10.49 13.34 10.21
N LEU A 134 -11.06 13.37 9.01
CA LEU A 134 -11.76 14.54 8.49
C LEU A 134 -12.94 14.92 9.40
N ALA A 135 -13.77 13.95 9.77
CA ALA A 135 -14.90 14.17 10.68
C ALA A 135 -14.45 14.68 12.06
N ALA A 136 -13.38 14.10 12.62
CA ALA A 136 -12.80 14.55 13.89
C ALA A 136 -12.27 16.00 13.84
N ASN A 137 -11.93 16.50 12.65
CA ASN A 137 -11.49 17.87 12.42
C ASN A 137 -12.60 18.79 11.90
N GLY A 138 -13.88 18.38 11.99
CA GLY A 138 -15.03 19.19 11.60
C GLY A 138 -15.20 19.37 10.10
N VAL A 139 -14.57 18.51 9.29
CA VAL A 139 -14.75 18.51 7.83
C VAL A 139 -16.03 17.79 7.45
N SER A 140 -16.76 18.35 6.50
CA SER A 140 -17.98 17.78 5.93
C SER A 140 -17.98 17.93 4.41
N TYR A 141 -18.32 16.85 3.70
CA TYR A 141 -18.50 16.83 2.25
C TYR A 141 -19.62 17.75 1.77
N ASP A 142 -20.61 18.04 2.61
CA ASP A 142 -21.69 18.99 2.29
C ASP A 142 -21.21 20.45 2.41
N ASN A 143 -20.04 20.68 3.01
CA ASN A 143 -19.42 21.99 3.12
C ASN A 143 -17.95 21.96 2.67
N PRO A 144 -17.68 22.04 1.34
CA PRO A 144 -16.32 22.00 0.80
C PRO A 144 -15.36 23.04 1.39
N LYS A 145 -15.87 24.18 1.90
CA LYS A 145 -15.02 25.18 2.59
C LYS A 145 -14.33 24.61 3.83
N SER A 146 -14.93 23.62 4.49
CA SER A 146 -14.34 22.98 5.66
C SER A 146 -13.01 22.26 5.33
N PHE A 147 -12.87 21.70 4.12
CA PHE A 147 -11.60 21.14 3.64
C PHE A 147 -10.52 22.20 3.51
N CYS A 148 -10.87 23.39 3.01
CA CYS A 148 -9.92 24.49 2.91
C CYS A 148 -9.43 24.97 4.27
N THR A 149 -10.33 25.10 5.25
CA THR A 149 -9.95 25.49 6.62
C THR A 149 -9.00 24.46 7.24
N LEU A 150 -9.31 23.17 7.13
CA LEU A 150 -8.42 22.12 7.59
C LEU A 150 -7.08 22.17 6.86
N GLY A 151 -7.09 22.23 5.53
CA GLY A 151 -5.88 22.25 4.70
C GLY A 151 -4.95 23.42 5.02
N GLN A 152 -5.50 24.62 5.27
CA GLN A 152 -4.72 25.77 5.74
C GLN A 152 -4.06 25.48 7.09
N ALA A 153 -4.83 24.97 8.05
CA ALA A 153 -4.31 24.60 9.36
C ALA A 153 -3.26 23.47 9.29
N GLU A 154 -3.36 22.53 8.35
CA GLU A 154 -2.33 21.51 8.10
C GLU A 154 -1.02 22.14 7.61
N ILE A 155 -1.12 23.05 6.63
CA ILE A 155 0.02 23.75 6.04
C ILE A 155 0.73 24.60 7.10
N GLU A 156 -0.02 25.41 7.85
CA GLU A 156 0.51 26.36 8.83
C GLU A 156 1.33 25.65 9.92
N ARG A 157 0.86 24.49 10.39
CA ARG A 157 1.55 23.73 11.44
C ARG A 157 2.63 22.78 10.91
N ASN A 158 2.88 22.76 9.60
CA ASN A 158 3.83 21.84 8.96
C ASN A 158 3.57 20.37 9.34
N SER A 159 2.30 19.96 9.39
CA SER A 159 1.94 18.60 9.78
C SER A 159 2.39 17.58 8.73
N ALA A 160 2.36 16.30 9.08
CA ALA A 160 2.63 15.21 8.14
C ALA A 160 1.68 15.20 6.92
N ILE A 161 0.48 15.76 7.03
CA ILE A 161 -0.45 15.97 5.89
C ILE A 161 -0.10 17.29 5.17
N GLY A 162 0.15 18.36 5.93
CA GLY A 162 0.44 19.70 5.43
C GLY A 162 1.70 19.78 4.57
N VAL A 163 2.70 18.93 4.81
CA VAL A 163 3.90 18.86 3.97
C VAL A 163 3.62 18.42 2.53
N TYR A 164 2.43 17.87 2.26
CA TYR A 164 1.95 17.51 0.92
C TYR A 164 1.02 18.56 0.31
N LEU A 165 0.74 19.65 1.02
CA LEU A 165 -0.17 20.70 0.57
C LEU A 165 0.59 22.00 0.26
N ARG A 166 -0.01 22.83 -0.60
CA ARG A 166 0.49 24.17 -0.93
C ARG A 166 -0.70 25.10 -1.19
N ALA A 167 -0.75 26.24 -0.49
CA ALA A 167 -1.69 27.31 -0.81
C ALA A 167 -1.36 27.95 -2.17
N ASN A 168 -2.41 28.27 -2.93
CA ASN A 168 -2.32 28.93 -4.24
C ASN A 168 -2.49 30.44 -4.14
#